data_AF-A0A645H920-F1
#
_entry.id   AF-A0A645H920-F1
#
_cell.length_a   1.000
_cell.length_b   1.000
_cell.length_c   1.000
_cell.angle_alpha   90.00
_cell.angle_beta   90.00
_cell.angle_gamma   90.00
#
_symmetry.space_group_name_H-M   'P 1'
#
loop_
_entity.id
_entity.type
_entity.pdbx_description
1 polymer ?
#
loop_
_entity_poly.entity_id
_entity_poly.type
_entity_poly.pdbx_seq_one_letter_code
_entity_poly.pdbx_strand_id
1 'polypeptide(L)' 'MRTDLFTKLNKYQLAGVQEYWIVSPKSKTIIVHTFWKREVSEYTLEETLASGIFEDLKIPLSDIFPKTP' A
#
# COMPACT_ATOMS: atom_id res chain seq x y z
N MET A 1 3.67 6.58 10.06
CA MET A 1 2.41 5.88 10.45
C MET A 1 1.28 6.80 10.83
N ARG A 2 1.25 7.47 11.99
CA ARG A 2 0.09 8.33 12.36
C ARG A 2 -0.25 9.39 11.30
N THR A 3 0.75 10.09 10.78
CA THR A 3 0.52 11.11 9.73
C THR A 3 0.05 10.48 8.41
N ASP A 4 0.58 9.31 8.05
CA ASP A 4 0.27 8.62 6.79
C ASP A 4 -1.13 8.00 6.79
N LEU A 5 -1.55 7.45 7.94
CA LEU A 5 -2.85 6.79 8.15
C LEU A 5 -4.02 7.76 8.36
N PHE A 6 -3.76 9.04 8.65
CA PHE A 6 -4.82 10.01 8.93
C PHE A 6 -4.69 11.27 8.07
N THR A 7 -3.65 12.08 8.29
CA THR A 7 -3.53 13.39 7.64
C THR A 7 -3.31 13.27 6.14
N LYS A 8 -2.36 12.44 5.71
CA LYS A 8 -2.09 12.24 4.28
C LYS A 8 -3.19 11.45 3.61
N LEU A 9 -3.70 10.41 4.26
CA LEU A 9 -4.80 9.60 3.74
C LEU A 9 -5.99 10.48 3.33
N ASN A 10 -6.46 11.34 4.23
CA ASN A 10 -7.57 12.26 3.95
C ASN A 10 -7.21 13.26 2.83
N LYS A 11 -6.00 13.85 2.87
CA LYS A 11 -5.57 14.79 1.84
C LYS A 11 -5.49 14.16 0.45
N TYR A 12 -4.97 12.95 0.34
CA TYR A 12 -4.83 12.24 -0.94
C TYR A 12 -6.18 11.79 -1.48
N GLN A 13 -7.07 11.32 -0.61
CA GLN A 13 -8.45 11.01 -1.01
C GLN A 13 -9.16 12.25 -1.56
N LEU A 14 -9.09 13.39 -0.85
CA LEU A 14 -9.72 14.64 -1.28
C LEU A 14 -9.08 15.23 -2.56
N ALA A 15 -7.80 14.99 -2.77
CA ALA A 15 -7.10 15.39 -3.99
C ALA A 15 -7.40 14.48 -5.20
N GLY A 16 -8.19 13.42 -5.04
CA GLY A 16 -8.56 12.50 -6.12
C GLY A 16 -7.47 11.49 -6.49
N VAL A 17 -6.53 11.20 -5.58
CA VAL A 17 -5.61 10.08 -5.76
C VAL A 17 -6.45 8.80 -5.88
N GLN A 18 -6.14 7.95 -6.84
CA GLN A 18 -6.90 6.72 -7.11
C GLN A 18 -6.46 5.56 -6.21
N GLU A 19 -5.17 5.46 -5.92
CA GLU A 19 -4.57 4.37 -5.13
C GLU A 19 -3.43 4.92 -4.26
N TYR A 20 -3.38 4.55 -2.98
CA TYR A 20 -2.37 5.01 -2.04
C TYR A 20 -1.85 3.86 -1.18
N TRP A 21 -0.54 3.62 -1.24
CA TRP A 21 0.13 2.52 -0.55
C TRP A 21 0.90 3.03 0.67
N ILE A 22 0.57 2.50 1.83
CA ILE A 22 1.23 2.84 3.10
C ILE A 22 2.09 1.64 3.50
N VAL A 23 3.41 1.82 3.39
CA VAL A 23 4.39 0.78 3.69
C VAL A 23 4.78 0.84 5.17
N SER A 24 4.72 -0.31 5.84
CA SER A 24 5.14 -0.50 7.23
C SER A 24 6.39 -1.39 7.32
N PRO A 25 7.62 -0.82 7.31
CA PRO A 25 8.85 -1.62 7.39
C PRO A 25 8.96 -2.47 8.66
N LYS A 26 8.39 -2.00 9.78
CA LYS A 26 8.45 -2.68 11.08
C LYS A 26 7.62 -3.97 11.10
N SER A 27 6.39 -3.93 10.56
CA SER A 27 5.51 -5.10 10.47
C SER A 27 5.72 -5.88 9.17
N LYS A 28 6.50 -5.36 8.22
CA LYS A 28 6.66 -5.89 6.86
C LYS A 28 5.29 -6.06 6.15
N THR A 29 4.42 -5.07 6.34
CA THR A 29 3.09 -5.04 5.71
C THR A 29 2.92 -3.79 4.86
N ILE A 30 2.06 -3.87 3.85
CA ILE A 30 1.65 -2.72 3.03
C ILE A 30 0.13 -2.65 3.06
N ILE A 31 -0.41 -1.48 3.42
CA ILE A 31 -1.85 -1.19 3.34
C ILE A 31 -2.09 -0.40 2.05
N VAL A 32 -2.96 -0.91 1.19
CA VAL A 32 -3.36 -0.30 -0.08
C VAL A 32 -4.77 0.24 0.05
N HIS A 33 -4.91 1.55 -0.12
CA HIS A 33 -6.21 2.20 -0.25
C HIS A 33 -6.53 2.41 -1.74
N THR A 34 -7.54 1.71 -2.24
CA THR A 34 -8.06 1.86 -3.60
C THR A 34 -9.30 2.75 -3.54
N PHE A 35 -9.08 4.07 -3.57
CA PHE A 35 -10.13 5.06 -3.27
C PHE A 35 -11.32 5.02 -4.23
N TRP A 36 -11.07 4.76 -5.51
CA TRP A 36 -12.14 4.69 -6.52
C TRP A 36 -13.07 3.48 -6.34
N LYS A 37 -12.55 2.37 -5.78
CA LYS A 37 -13.34 1.20 -5.37
C LYS A 37 -13.84 1.27 -3.93
N ARG A 38 -13.33 2.22 -3.14
CA ARG A 38 -13.54 2.30 -1.68
C ARG A 38 -13.09 1.02 -0.96
N GLU A 39 -12.01 0.43 -1.42
CA GLU A 39 -11.45 -0.81 -0.88
C GLU A 39 -10.14 -0.52 -0.12
N VAL A 40 -9.88 -1.35 0.88
CA VAL A 40 -8.62 -1.39 1.61
C VAL A 40 -8.14 -2.83 1.65
N SER A 41 -6.87 -3.03 1.28
CA SER A 41 -6.22 -4.33 1.30
C SER A 41 -4.93 -4.24 2.10
N GLU A 42 -4.62 -5.27 2.88
CA GLU A 42 -3.33 -5.40 3.56
C GLU A 42 -2.58 -6.59 2.96
N TYR A 43 -1.30 -6.38 2.69
CA TYR A 43 -0.41 -7.39 2.12
C TYR A 43 0.76 -7.67 3.07
N THR A 44 1.14 -8.94 3.20
CA THR A 44 2.28 -9.42 4.00
C THR A 44 3.45 -9.87 3.12
N LEU A 45 4.57 -10.18 3.76
CA LEU A 45 5.86 -10.49 3.13
C LEU A 45 5.79 -11.56 2.02
N GLU A 46 4.92 -12.55 2.17
CA GLU A 46 4.79 -13.71 1.29
C GLU A 46 3.96 -13.41 0.02
N GLU A 47 3.31 -12.25 -0.04
CA GLU A 47 2.37 -11.91 -1.10
C GLU A 47 3.02 -11.10 -2.23
N THR A 48 2.36 -11.13 -3.39
CA THR A 48 2.68 -10.25 -4.51
C THR A 48 1.61 -9.17 -4.59
N LEU A 49 2.03 -7.93 -4.36
CA LEU A 49 1.18 -6.76 -4.46
C LEU A 49 1.01 -6.38 -5.94
N ALA A 50 -0.24 -6.28 -6.40
CA ALA A 50 -0.58 -5.81 -7.73
C ALA A 50 -1.34 -4.47 -7.65
N SER A 51 -0.97 -3.51 -8.49
CA SER A 51 -1.71 -2.24 -8.59
C SER A 51 -3.02 -2.42 -9.34
N GLY A 52 -4.07 -1.74 -8.88
CA GLY A 52 -5.33 -1.63 -9.59
C GLY A 52 -5.38 -0.53 -10.66
N ILE A 53 -4.32 0.29 -10.77
CA ILE A 53 -4.18 1.37 -11.78
C ILE A 53 -3.14 0.99 -12.84
N PHE A 54 -2.04 0.37 -12.41
CA PHE A 54 -0.94 -0.03 -13.28
C PHE A 54 -0.96 -1.55 -13.46
N GLU A 55 -1.57 -2.04 -14.55
CA GLU A 55 -1.82 -3.47 -14.77
C GLU A 55 -0.53 -4.34 -14.73
N ASP A 56 0.58 -3.77 -15.17
CA ASP A 56 1.88 -4.45 -15.20
C ASP A 56 2.67 -4.31 -13.89
N LEU A 57 2.23 -3.46 -12.95
CA LEU A 57 2.93 -3.27 -11.68
C LEU A 57 2.55 -4.37 -10.70
N LYS A 58 3.42 -5.38 -10.63
CA LYS A 58 3.33 -6.50 -9.68
C LYS A 58 4.65 -6.63 -8.94
N ILE A 59 4.59 -6.55 -7.61
CA ILE A 59 5.77 -6.49 -6.75
C ILE A 59 5.66 -7.61 -5.70
N PRO A 60 6.51 -8.64 -5.77
CA PRO A 60 6.70 -9.56 -4.66
C PRO A 60 7.19 -8.78 -3.43
N LEU A 61 6.49 -8.88 -2.29
CA LEU A 61 6.88 -8.08 -1.11
C LEU A 61 8.19 -8.56 -0.47
N SER A 62 8.64 -9.76 -0.82
CA SER A 62 9.98 -10.27 -0.54
C SER A 62 11.11 -9.47 -1.20
N ASP A 63 10.83 -8.69 -2.25
CA ASP A 63 11.80 -7.79 -2.90
C ASP A 63 11.86 -6.41 -2.24
N ILE A 64 10.82 -6.04 -1.49
CA ILE A 64 10.70 -4.74 -0.80
C ILE A 64 11.22 -4.82 0.63
N PHE A 65 10.91 -5.90 1.34
CA PHE A 65 11.33 -6.09 2.72
C PHE A 65 12.51 -7.05 2.81
N PRO A 66 13.53 -6.74 3.63
CA PRO A 66 14.63 -7.65 3.83
C PRO A 66 14.12 -8.98 4.40
N LYS A 67 14.60 -10.08 3.81
CA LYS A 67 14.61 -11.37 4.48
C LYS A 67 15.36 -11.17 5.79
N THR A 68 14.73 -11.55 6.89
CA THR A 68 15.35 -11.43 8.22
C THR A 68 16.75 -12.07 8.15
N PRO A 69 17.81 -11.41 8.66
CA PRO A 69 19.13 -12.03 8.72
C PRO A 69 19.12 -13.32 9.53
#